data_AF-A0A397DAZ6-F1
#
_entry.id   AF-A0A397DAZ6-F1
#
_cell.length_a   1.000
_cell.length_b   1.000
_cell.length_c   1.000
_cell.angle_alpha   90.00
_cell.angle_beta   90.00
_cell.angle_gamma   90.00
#
_symmetry.space_group_name_H-M   'P 1'
#
loop_
_entity.id
_entity.type
_entity.pdbx_description
1 polymer ?
#
loop_
_entity_poly.entity_id
_entity_poly.type
_entity_poly.pdbx_seq_one_letter_code
_entity_poly.pdbx_strand_id
1 'polypeptide(L)'
;MESEQFTRVVDARKLLNRFTIVVDEHRRFDVASAKLSGSDQEEQDMHMLLDDIVCLLDDIQTTATTEKSKATADKSNAAVDKDKIEQDGLLIRELAMQTMKRRTDKAPDGESSKKKPAVESRRTSLTSAMEIESERERATREKELEFL
;
A
#
# COMPACT_ATOMS: atom_id res chain seq x y z
N MET A 1 -14.39 -28.89 3.03
CA MET A 1 -15.29 -29.53 4.00
C MET A 1 -16.03 -30.61 3.23
N GLU A 2 -15.56 -31.85 3.31
CA GLU A 2 -16.20 -32.99 2.64
C GLU A 2 -17.09 -33.69 3.68
N SER A 3 -18.38 -33.83 3.39
CA SER A 3 -19.30 -34.57 4.26
C SER A 3 -19.28 -36.04 3.85
N GLU A 4 -18.87 -36.92 4.75
CA GLU A 4 -18.82 -38.37 4.51
C GLU A 4 -20.20 -38.97 4.16
N GLN A 5 -21.30 -38.28 4.51
CA GLN A 5 -22.67 -38.69 4.24
C GLN A 5 -23.23 -38.18 2.91
N PHE A 6 -22.64 -37.13 2.32
CA PHE A 6 -23.15 -36.56 1.07
C PHE A 6 -22.43 -37.17 -0.14
N THR A 7 -22.91 -38.32 -0.58
CA THR A 7 -22.32 -39.10 -1.70
C THR A 7 -22.84 -38.69 -3.08
N ARG A 8 -23.81 -37.76 -3.15
CA ARG A 8 -24.42 -37.34 -4.41
C ARG A 8 -23.53 -36.35 -5.15
N VAL A 9 -23.25 -36.63 -6.41
CA VAL A 9 -22.63 -35.65 -7.32
C VAL A 9 -23.65 -34.57 -7.64
N VAL A 10 -23.38 -33.35 -7.19
CA VAL A 10 -24.23 -32.19 -7.45
C VAL A 10 -23.49 -31.16 -8.29
N ASP A 11 -24.21 -30.56 -9.22
CA ASP A 11 -23.73 -29.42 -9.98
C ASP A 11 -23.82 -28.18 -9.08
N ALA A 12 -22.65 -27.71 -8.61
CA ALA A 12 -22.54 -26.58 -7.72
C ALA A 12 -23.22 -25.31 -8.28
N ARG A 13 -23.16 -25.09 -9.60
CA ARG A 13 -23.78 -23.92 -10.23
C ARG A 13 -25.31 -24.01 -10.19
N LYS A 14 -25.85 -25.20 -10.47
CA LYS A 14 -27.30 -25.43 -10.39
C LYS A 14 -27.79 -25.34 -8.95
N LEU A 15 -27.03 -25.89 -8.00
CA LEU A 15 -27.37 -25.82 -6.59
C LEU A 15 -27.37 -24.38 -6.09
N LEU A 16 -26.32 -23.62 -6.42
CA LEU A 16 -26.25 -22.19 -6.09
C LEU A 16 -27.45 -21.43 -6.65
N ASN A 17 -27.79 -21.63 -7.93
CA ASN A 17 -28.92 -20.94 -8.55
C ASN A 17 -30.25 -21.27 -7.85
N ARG A 18 -30.48 -22.55 -7.50
CA ARG A 18 -31.66 -22.96 -6.74
C ARG A 18 -31.71 -22.31 -5.37
N PHE A 19 -30.57 -22.28 -4.67
CA PHE A 19 -30.45 -21.67 -3.36
C PHE A 19 -30.73 -20.16 -3.41
N THR A 20 -30.19 -19.45 -4.39
CA THR A 20 -30.47 -18.02 -4.62
C THR A 20 -31.96 -17.78 -4.82
N ILE A 21 -32.64 -18.60 -5.64
CA ILE A 21 -34.08 -18.46 -5.88
C ILE A 21 -34.86 -18.60 -4.57
N VAL A 22 -34.55 -19.61 -3.76
CA VAL A 22 -35.25 -19.86 -2.47
C VAL A 22 -35.06 -18.68 -1.51
N VAL A 23 -33.83 -18.17 -1.39
CA VAL A 23 -33.53 -17.01 -0.53
C VAL A 23 -34.24 -15.75 -1.02
N ASP A 24 -34.24 -15.50 -2.33
CA ASP A 24 -34.91 -14.33 -2.91
C ASP A 24 -36.44 -14.39 -2.75
N GLU A 25 -37.02 -15.58 -2.89
CA GLU A 25 -38.44 -15.81 -2.66
C GLU A 25 -38.82 -15.57 -1.19
N HIS A 26 -38.01 -16.06 -0.25
CA HIS A 26 -38.23 -15.84 1.19
C HIS A 26 -38.17 -14.35 1.54
N ARG A 27 -37.15 -13.61 1.07
CA ARG A 27 -37.08 -12.15 1.30
C ARG A 27 -38.32 -11.41 0.75
N ARG A 28 -38.85 -11.83 -0.40
CA ARG A 28 -40.09 -11.25 -0.95
C ARG A 28 -41.30 -11.61 -0.11
N PHE A 29 -41.36 -12.84 0.37
CA PHE A 29 -42.38 -13.30 1.28
C PHE A 29 -42.36 -12.47 2.56
N ASP A 30 -41.22 -12.28 3.22
CA ASP A 30 -41.12 -11.50 4.46
C ASP A 30 -41.61 -10.06 4.28
N VAL A 31 -41.20 -9.40 3.18
CA VAL A 31 -41.65 -8.05 2.86
C VAL A 31 -43.15 -7.98 2.59
N ALA A 32 -43.73 -9.01 1.97
CA ALA A 32 -45.16 -9.09 1.73
C ALA A 32 -45.94 -9.37 3.04
N SER A 33 -45.45 -10.32 3.84
CA SER A 33 -46.01 -10.71 5.13
C SER A 33 -46.00 -9.54 6.13
N ALA A 34 -44.91 -8.76 6.18
CA ALA A 34 -44.82 -7.55 7.00
C ALA A 34 -45.91 -6.51 6.66
N LYS A 35 -46.35 -6.43 5.39
CA LYS A 35 -47.41 -5.52 4.94
C LYS A 35 -48.82 -6.04 5.22
N LEU A 36 -48.97 -7.36 5.33
CA LEU A 36 -50.23 -8.04 5.68
C LEU A 36 -50.35 -8.32 7.19
N SER A 37 -49.34 -7.91 7.98
CA SER A 37 -49.29 -8.12 9.42
C SER A 37 -50.57 -7.62 10.10
N GLY A 38 -51.31 -8.55 10.70
CA GLY A 38 -52.65 -8.31 11.26
C GLY A 38 -53.55 -9.55 11.25
N SER A 39 -53.26 -10.53 10.39
CA SER A 39 -53.80 -11.90 10.50
C SER A 39 -52.89 -12.78 11.33
N ASP A 40 -53.46 -13.66 12.15
CA ASP A 40 -52.74 -14.70 12.91
C ASP A 40 -52.16 -15.71 11.90
N GLN A 41 -50.93 -15.45 11.47
CA GLN A 41 -50.24 -16.25 10.46
C GLN A 41 -49.30 -17.23 11.17
N GLU A 42 -49.52 -18.51 10.93
CA GLU A 42 -48.72 -19.58 11.50
C GLU A 42 -47.30 -19.52 10.93
N GLU A 43 -46.34 -19.16 11.78
CA GLU A 43 -44.93 -19.17 11.46
C GLU A 43 -44.44 -20.62 11.45
N GLN A 44 -44.10 -21.13 10.27
CA GLN A 44 -43.59 -22.50 10.12
C GLN A 44 -42.10 -22.56 10.42
N ASP A 45 -41.62 -23.70 10.94
CA ASP A 45 -40.19 -23.98 11.19
C ASP A 45 -39.27 -23.67 10.00
N MET A 46 -39.80 -23.81 8.77
CA MET A 46 -39.09 -23.48 7.55
C MET A 46 -38.76 -21.98 7.46
N HIS A 47 -39.69 -21.09 7.83
CA HIS A 47 -39.49 -19.64 7.77
C HIS A 47 -38.43 -19.21 8.78
N MET A 48 -38.49 -19.74 10.01
CA MET A 48 -37.45 -19.48 11.02
C MET A 48 -36.06 -19.90 10.52
N LEU A 49 -35.94 -21.08 9.89
CA LEU A 49 -34.66 -21.53 9.33
C LEU A 49 -34.19 -20.62 8.18
N LEU A 50 -35.10 -20.15 7.34
CA LEU A 50 -34.78 -19.25 6.23
C LEU A 50 -34.37 -17.86 6.73
N ASP A 51 -34.94 -17.39 7.84
CA ASP A 51 -34.52 -16.15 8.50
C ASP A 51 -33.07 -16.26 9.00
N ASP A 52 -32.75 -17.34 9.71
CA ASP A 52 -31.38 -17.61 10.18
C ASP A 52 -30.38 -17.64 9.01
N ILE A 53 -30.76 -18.32 7.91
CA ILE A 53 -29.93 -18.41 6.69
C ILE A 53 -29.73 -17.02 6.07
N VAL A 54 -30.79 -16.22 5.96
CA VAL A 54 -30.72 -14.86 5.41
C VAL A 54 -29.82 -13.98 6.25
N CYS A 55 -29.94 -14.03 7.58
CA CYS A 55 -29.06 -13.32 8.50
C CYS A 55 -27.59 -13.69 8.28
N LEU A 56 -27.28 -14.99 8.21
CA LEU A 56 -25.91 -15.45 7.95
C LEU A 56 -25.37 -14.97 6.60
N LEU A 57 -26.20 -14.94 5.56
CA LEU A 57 -25.79 -14.44 4.25
C LEU A 57 -25.50 -12.94 4.27
N ASP A 58 -26.32 -12.16 4.96
CA ASP A 58 -26.13 -10.72 5.11
C ASP A 58 -24.86 -10.42 5.92
N ASP A 59 -24.57 -11.19 6.96
CA ASP A 59 -23.31 -11.10 7.72
C ASP A 59 -22.08 -11.42 6.85
N ILE A 60 -22.15 -12.46 6.02
CA ILE A 60 -21.06 -12.79 5.09
C ILE A 60 -20.87 -11.66 4.06
N GLN A 61 -21.96 -11.05 3.59
CA GLN A 61 -21.88 -9.97 2.63
C GLN A 61 -21.34 -8.67 3.25
N THR A 62 -21.73 -8.35 4.47
CA THR A 62 -21.24 -7.17 5.20
C THR A 62 -19.77 -7.30 5.58
N THR A 63 -19.32 -8.48 6.01
CA THR A 63 -17.89 -8.74 6.26
C THR A 63 -17.07 -8.64 4.97
N ALA A 64 -17.52 -9.26 3.88
CA ALA A 64 -16.82 -9.22 2.59
C ALA A 64 -16.75 -7.80 1.98
N THR A 65 -17.78 -6.98 2.17
CA THR A 65 -17.76 -5.58 1.73
C THR A 65 -16.84 -4.74 2.60
N THR A 66 -16.86 -4.93 3.92
CA THR A 66 -15.97 -4.24 4.87
C THR A 66 -14.50 -4.54 4.59
N GLU A 67 -14.15 -5.80 4.32
CA GLU A 67 -12.79 -6.20 3.95
C GLU A 67 -12.33 -5.57 2.63
N LYS A 68 -13.20 -5.51 1.62
CA LYS A 68 -12.91 -4.82 0.35
C LYS A 68 -12.71 -3.32 0.57
N SER A 69 -13.57 -2.69 1.35
CA SER A 69 -13.46 -1.25 1.68
C SER A 69 -12.18 -0.93 2.44
N LYS A 70 -11.78 -1.78 3.40
CA LYS A 70 -10.52 -1.66 4.12
C LYS A 70 -9.31 -1.80 3.19
N ALA A 71 -9.32 -2.82 2.32
CA ALA A 71 -8.25 -3.02 1.34
C ALA A 71 -8.13 -1.85 0.34
N THR A 72 -9.23 -1.19 -0.02
CA THR A 72 -9.20 0.02 -0.86
C THR A 72 -8.69 1.24 -0.10
N ALA A 73 -9.07 1.40 1.18
CA ALA A 73 -8.62 2.50 2.03
C ALA A 73 -7.11 2.41 2.34
N ASP A 74 -6.61 1.21 2.61
CA ASP A 74 -5.18 0.98 2.86
C ASP A 74 -4.34 1.31 1.60
N LYS A 75 -4.84 1.00 0.41
CA LYS A 75 -4.20 1.36 -0.86
C LYS A 75 -4.24 2.86 -1.13
N SER A 76 -5.34 3.55 -0.84
CA SER A 76 -5.42 5.00 -1.04
C SER A 76 -4.52 5.75 -0.05
N ASN A 77 -4.46 5.32 1.20
CA ASN A 77 -3.60 5.94 2.21
C ASN A 77 -2.11 5.77 1.87
N ALA A 78 -1.71 4.58 1.41
CA ALA A 78 -0.34 4.35 0.96
C ALA A 78 0.08 5.20 -0.26
N ALA A 79 -0.87 5.52 -1.15
CA ALA A 79 -0.62 6.41 -2.28
C ALA A 79 -0.47 7.87 -1.83
N VAL A 80 -1.35 8.33 -0.92
CA VAL A 80 -1.30 9.69 -0.36
C VAL A 80 0.00 9.94 0.43
N ASP A 81 0.48 8.94 1.17
CA ASP A 81 1.73 9.07 1.93
C ASP A 81 2.96 9.15 1.02
N LYS A 82 2.97 8.41 -0.10
CA LYS A 82 4.06 8.53 -1.10
C LYS A 82 4.11 9.91 -1.73
N ASP A 83 2.97 10.45 -2.15
CA ASP A 83 2.90 11.77 -2.77
C ASP A 83 3.37 12.87 -1.79
N LYS A 84 3.02 12.76 -0.51
CA LYS A 84 3.50 13.70 0.53
C LYS A 84 5.02 13.63 0.71
N ILE A 85 5.58 12.42 0.79
CA ILE A 85 7.03 12.24 0.96
C ILE A 85 7.80 12.84 -0.23
N GLU A 86 7.29 12.69 -1.45
CA GLU A 86 7.91 13.30 -2.64
C GLU A 86 7.82 14.82 -2.62
N GLN A 87 6.66 15.39 -2.25
CA GLN A 87 6.49 16.85 -2.12
C GLN A 87 7.40 17.45 -1.05
N ASP A 88 7.49 16.82 0.12
CA ASP A 88 8.37 17.27 1.20
C ASP A 88 9.85 17.21 0.77
N GLY A 89 10.24 16.17 0.04
CA GLY A 89 11.59 16.04 -0.51
C GLY A 89 11.95 17.16 -1.50
N LEU A 90 11.02 17.57 -2.35
CA LEU A 90 11.20 18.69 -3.28
C LEU A 90 11.37 20.03 -2.54
N LEU A 91 10.56 20.28 -1.52
CA LEU A 91 10.64 21.49 -0.70
C LEU A 91 11.99 21.61 0.01
N ILE A 92 12.47 20.51 0.62
CA ILE A 92 13.77 20.47 1.30
C ILE A 92 14.90 20.76 0.31
N ARG A 93 14.87 20.16 -0.88
CA ARG A 93 15.87 20.40 -1.93
C ARG A 93 15.88 21.88 -2.35
N GLU A 94 14.73 22.49 -2.57
CA GLU A 94 14.63 23.89 -2.96
C GLU A 94 15.17 24.82 -1.86
N LEU A 95 14.81 24.57 -0.60
CA LEU A 95 15.30 25.33 0.54
C LEU A 95 16.84 25.23 0.66
N ALA A 96 17.40 24.04 0.44
CA ALA A 96 18.85 23.82 0.41
C ALA A 96 19.52 24.60 -0.75
N MET A 97 18.92 24.60 -1.94
CA MET A 97 19.45 25.36 -3.08
C MET A 97 19.42 26.87 -2.85
N GLN A 98 18.38 27.40 -2.21
CA GLN A 98 18.28 28.82 -1.86
C GLN A 98 19.33 29.23 -0.83
N THR A 99 19.59 28.39 0.18
CA THR A 99 20.59 28.68 1.24
C THR A 99 22.04 28.54 0.76
N MET A 100 22.29 27.76 -0.30
CA MET A 100 23.63 27.65 -0.92
C MET A 100 23.99 28.81 -1.85
N LYS A 101 23.04 29.68 -2.22
CA LYS A 101 23.33 30.88 -3.03
C LYS A 101 24.02 31.93 -2.15
N ARG A 102 25.34 31.76 -1.96
CA ARG A 102 26.21 32.72 -1.29
C ARG A 102 26.22 34.03 -2.09
N ARG A 103 26.03 35.14 -1.37
CA ARG A 103 26.15 36.51 -1.85
C ARG A 103 27.51 36.70 -2.56
N THR A 104 27.51 36.77 -3.89
CA THR A 104 28.61 37.34 -4.66
C THR A 104 28.06 38.49 -5.49
N ASP A 105 27.81 39.61 -4.83
CA ASP A 105 27.65 40.93 -5.47
C ASP A 105 28.32 41.97 -4.57
N LYS A 106 29.66 41.98 -4.61
CA LYS A 106 30.50 43.18 -4.45
C LYS A 106 31.85 42.85 -5.05
N ALA A 107 32.05 43.24 -6.31
CA ALA A 107 33.38 43.44 -6.85
C ALA A 107 33.89 44.82 -6.36
N PRO A 108 35.10 44.93 -5.80
CA PRO A 108 35.92 46.11 -6.00
C PRO A 108 36.79 45.90 -7.24
N ASP A 109 36.81 46.94 -8.05
CA ASP A 109 37.67 47.18 -9.19
C ASP A 109 39.15 46.95 -8.83
N GLY A 110 39.93 46.33 -9.73
CA GLY A 110 41.38 46.21 -9.52
C GLY A 110 42.06 44.96 -10.08
N GLU A 111 42.53 45.09 -11.31
CA GLU A 111 43.87 44.71 -11.75
C GLU A 111 44.24 43.23 -12.02
N SER A 112 45.01 43.10 -13.10
CA SER A 112 45.38 41.92 -13.87
C SER A 112 46.05 40.78 -13.10
N SER A 113 45.72 39.52 -13.43
CA SER A 113 46.73 38.45 -13.48
C SER A 113 46.21 37.18 -14.18
N LYS A 114 46.98 36.74 -15.19
CA LYS A 114 46.83 35.48 -15.94
C LYS A 114 46.77 34.28 -14.99
N LYS A 115 45.70 33.46 -15.02
CA LYS A 115 45.72 32.10 -14.42
C LYS A 115 44.95 31.07 -15.27
N LYS A 116 45.67 29.98 -15.55
CA LYS A 116 45.29 28.72 -16.25
C LYS A 116 44.11 28.00 -15.56
N PRO A 117 43.44 27.02 -16.21
CA PRO A 117 42.10 26.58 -15.82
C PRO A 117 42.10 25.83 -14.48
N ALA A 118 41.40 26.40 -13.48
CA ALA A 118 41.22 25.84 -12.12
C ALA A 118 40.40 24.53 -12.05
N VAL A 119 40.09 23.92 -13.19
CA VAL A 119 39.27 22.70 -13.29
C VAL A 119 40.15 21.45 -13.30
N GLU A 120 41.31 21.48 -13.96
CA GLU A 120 42.24 20.33 -13.99
C GLU A 120 42.88 20.09 -12.62
N SER A 121 43.28 21.15 -11.91
CA SER A 121 43.90 21.04 -10.58
C SER A 121 42.98 20.45 -9.50
N ARG A 122 41.65 20.58 -9.65
CA ARG A 122 40.68 19.97 -8.71
C ARG A 122 40.44 18.50 -9.03
N ARG A 123 40.42 18.13 -10.32
CA ARG A 123 40.30 16.73 -10.74
C ARG A 123 41.52 15.91 -10.32
N THR A 124 42.72 16.44 -10.50
CA THR A 124 43.96 15.76 -10.07
C THR A 124 44.03 15.61 -8.55
N SER A 125 43.57 16.61 -7.79
CA SER A 125 43.51 16.55 -6.33
C SER A 125 42.54 15.48 -5.81
N LEU A 126 41.39 15.28 -6.45
CA LEU A 126 40.42 14.25 -6.06
C LEU A 126 40.96 12.84 -6.33
N THR A 127 41.54 12.61 -7.51
CA THR A 127 42.15 11.32 -7.84
C THR A 127 43.29 10.97 -6.89
N SER A 128 44.14 11.94 -6.55
CA SER A 128 45.24 11.73 -5.60
C SER A 128 44.72 11.39 -4.19
N ALA A 129 43.62 12.02 -3.74
CA ALA A 129 43.03 11.72 -2.44
C ALA A 129 42.47 10.29 -2.37
N MET A 130 41.83 9.82 -3.44
CA MET A 130 41.29 8.45 -3.52
C MET A 130 42.40 7.39 -3.53
N GLU A 131 43.52 7.65 -4.22
CA GLU A 131 44.67 6.74 -4.22
C GLU A 131 45.31 6.62 -2.84
N ILE A 132 45.51 7.75 -2.14
CA ILE A 132 46.08 7.75 -0.78
C ILE A 132 45.17 7.02 0.22
N GLU A 133 43.85 7.17 0.10
CA GLU A 133 42.89 6.48 0.94
C GLU A 133 42.89 4.96 0.67
N SER A 134 42.92 4.56 -0.60
CA SER A 134 43.04 3.16 -1.03
C SER A 134 44.32 2.48 -0.54
N GLU A 135 45.46 3.19 -0.61
CA GLU A 135 46.74 2.69 -0.07
C GLU A 135 46.70 2.50 1.44
N ARG A 136 46.08 3.43 2.17
CA ARG A 136 45.88 3.29 3.63
C ARG A 136 45.02 2.08 3.97
N GLU A 137 43.92 1.87 3.25
CA GLU A 137 43.03 0.72 3.46
C GLU A 137 43.74 -0.62 3.18
N ARG A 138 44.60 -0.66 2.16
CA ARG A 138 45.44 -1.83 1.86
C ARG A 138 46.47 -2.09 2.95
N ALA A 139 47.16 -1.06 3.41
CA ALA A 139 48.16 -1.19 4.47
C ALA A 139 47.53 -1.62 5.81
N THR A 140 46.29 -1.21 6.11
CA THR A 140 45.55 -1.70 7.28
C THR A 140 45.18 -3.16 7.14
N ARG A 141 44.67 -3.59 5.98
CA ARG A 141 44.34 -5.01 5.76
C ARG A 141 45.57 -5.91 5.79
N GLU A 142 46.70 -5.45 5.25
CA GLU A 142 47.96 -6.19 5.29
C GLU A 142 48.43 -6.41 6.73
N LYS A 143 48.37 -5.37 7.58
CA LYS A 143 48.65 -5.50 9.02
C LYS A 143 47.67 -6.41 9.74
N GLU A 144 46.39 -6.38 9.39
CA GLU A 144 45.39 -7.29 9.98
C GLU A 144 45.63 -8.75 9.58
N LEU A 145 46.15 -9.00 8.38
CA LEU A 145 46.56 -10.32 7.90
C LEU A 145 47.89 -10.80 8.49
N GLU A 146 48.77 -9.89 8.90
CA GLU A 146 50.07 -10.21 9.51
C GLU A 146 49.94 -10.68 10.98
N PHE A 147 48.78 -10.46 11.60
CA PHE A 147 48.44 -10.93 12.96
C PHE A 147 47.57 -12.20 12.99
N LEU A 148 47.33 -12.85 11.84
CA LEU A 148 46.68 -14.16 11.68
C LEU A 148 47.70 -15.25 11.30
#